data_AF-A0A820H423-F1
#
_entry.id   AF-A0A820H423-F1
#
_cell.length_a   1.000
_cell.length_b   1.000
_cell.length_c   1.000
_cell.angle_alpha   90.00
_cell.angle_beta   90.00
_cell.angle_gamma   90.00
#
_symmetry.space_group_name_H-M   'P 1'
#
loop_
_entity.id
_entity.type
_entity.pdbx_description
1 polymer ?
#
loop_
_entity_poly.entity_id
_entity_poly.type
_entity_poly.pdbx_seq_one_letter_code
_entity_poly.pdbx_strand_id
1 'polypeptide(L)'
;NDLWFHVDGAIGAVACCSKRLRPLFIGLERADSIAFDLHKWLSVPYECGCILVRDGQLHQSTFAQPAVSYLTLMDGGYTPSKGEYFFSDYGLELSRNTKAVKVWMTLKTYGFERFGRIMEQNVDQALYFARLIEQHSNQFELLAKVTLNIVCFRYIGCQSNTIDQHDMLNKFNKHLLITLQERGIAVV
;
A
#
# COMPACT_ATOMS: atom_id res chain seq x y z
N ASN A 1 -11.67 25.01 5.91
CA ASN A 1 -10.31 24.90 5.35
C ASN A 1 -10.33 24.58 3.86
N ASP A 2 -11.38 23.98 3.29
CA ASP A 2 -11.56 23.77 1.85
C ASP A 2 -10.32 23.18 1.14
N LEU A 3 -9.65 22.25 1.82
CA LEU A 3 -8.49 21.54 1.32
C LEU A 3 -8.90 20.15 0.87
N TRP A 4 -8.31 19.69 -0.24
CA TRP A 4 -8.41 18.31 -0.68
C TRP A 4 -7.74 17.37 0.32
N PHE A 5 -8.49 16.40 0.84
CA PHE A 5 -7.97 15.38 1.74
C PHE A 5 -7.70 14.08 0.99
N HIS A 6 -6.46 13.92 0.53
CA HIS A 6 -5.98 12.66 -0.07
C HIS A 6 -5.39 11.74 1.00
N VAL A 7 -5.71 10.46 0.93
CA VAL A 7 -5.03 9.42 1.72
C VAL A 7 -4.19 8.54 0.80
N ASP A 8 -2.87 8.58 1.00
CA ASP A 8 -1.98 7.56 0.47
C ASP A 8 -2.07 6.32 1.35
N GLY A 9 -2.87 5.36 0.89
CA GLY A 9 -3.11 4.07 1.49
C GLY A 9 -2.36 2.93 0.81
N ALA A 10 -1.30 3.22 0.04
CA ALA A 10 -0.59 2.30 -0.84
C ALA A 10 -0.47 0.87 -0.26
N ILE A 11 0.02 0.76 0.98
CA ILE A 11 0.14 -0.53 1.67
C ILE A 11 -1.03 -0.80 2.63
N GLY A 12 -1.44 0.21 3.40
CA GLY A 12 -2.25 0.01 4.61
C GLY A 12 -3.75 0.04 4.37
N ALA A 13 -4.26 0.82 3.42
CA ALA A 13 -5.70 1.06 3.33
C ALA A 13 -6.51 -0.21 3.06
N VAL A 14 -5.95 -1.19 2.36
CA VAL A 14 -6.62 -2.48 2.10
C VAL A 14 -6.87 -3.28 3.38
N ALA A 15 -6.15 -3.04 4.46
CA ALA A 15 -6.39 -3.69 5.74
C ALA A 15 -7.70 -3.27 6.41
N CYS A 16 -8.38 -2.22 5.92
CA CYS A 16 -9.72 -1.89 6.36
C CYS A 16 -10.76 -2.99 6.04
N CYS A 17 -10.42 -3.96 5.17
CA CYS A 17 -11.25 -5.14 4.91
C CYS A 17 -11.25 -6.14 6.08
N SER A 18 -10.23 -6.14 6.95
CA SER A 18 -10.23 -6.93 8.18
C SER A 18 -11.09 -6.25 9.23
N LYS A 19 -12.05 -6.97 9.82
CA LYS A 19 -12.89 -6.44 10.91
C LYS A 19 -12.05 -6.04 12.13
N ARG A 20 -10.95 -6.75 12.40
CA ARG A 20 -10.05 -6.48 13.53
C ARG A 20 -9.17 -5.26 13.30
N LEU A 21 -8.67 -5.06 12.08
CA LEU A 21 -7.77 -3.94 11.76
C LEU A 21 -8.52 -2.67 11.33
N ARG A 22 -9.77 -2.79 10.85
CA ARG A 22 -10.61 -1.67 10.40
C ARG A 22 -10.66 -0.47 11.36
N PRO A 23 -10.71 -0.62 12.70
CA PRO A 23 -10.69 0.53 13.62
C PRO A 23 -9.47 1.45 13.47
N LEU A 24 -8.33 0.95 12.97
CA LEU A 24 -7.13 1.76 12.72
C LEU A 24 -7.31 2.75 11.56
N PHE A 25 -8.34 2.56 10.75
CA PHE A 25 -8.57 3.31 9.49
C PHE A 25 -9.82 4.20 9.56
N ILE A 26 -10.34 4.46 10.76
CA ILE A 26 -11.41 5.44 10.97
C ILE A 26 -10.93 6.79 10.42
N GLY A 27 -11.73 7.40 9.54
CA GLY A 27 -11.39 8.64 8.86
C GLY A 27 -11.09 8.45 7.37
N LEU A 28 -10.84 7.23 6.88
CA LEU A 28 -10.75 6.97 5.43
C LEU A 28 -12.01 7.42 4.70
N GLU A 29 -13.17 7.23 5.32
CA GLU A 29 -14.47 7.66 4.78
C GLU A 29 -14.64 9.17 4.67
N ARG A 30 -13.67 9.97 5.12
CA ARG A 30 -13.63 11.43 4.96
C ARG A 30 -12.75 11.88 3.79
N ALA A 31 -11.95 10.99 3.20
CA ALA A 31 -11.02 11.32 2.13
C ALA A 31 -11.72 11.69 0.82
N ASP A 32 -11.23 12.71 0.13
CA ASP A 32 -11.69 13.07 -1.22
C ASP A 32 -11.12 12.10 -2.26
N SER A 33 -9.92 11.56 -2.01
CA SER A 33 -9.40 10.41 -2.72
C SER A 33 -8.51 9.50 -1.87
N ILE A 34 -8.45 8.23 -2.26
CA ILE A 34 -7.62 7.21 -1.62
C ILE A 34 -6.85 6.47 -2.71
N ALA A 35 -5.53 6.40 -2.58
CA ALA A 35 -4.69 5.54 -3.41
C ALA A 35 -4.30 4.27 -2.64
N PHE A 36 -4.29 3.11 -3.30
CA PHE A 36 -3.80 1.86 -2.71
C PHE A 36 -3.28 0.88 -3.76
N ASP A 37 -2.32 0.03 -3.37
CA ASP A 37 -1.72 -0.95 -4.25
C ASP A 37 -2.23 -2.36 -3.96
N LEU A 38 -3.01 -2.88 -4.89
CA LEU A 38 -3.49 -4.26 -4.85
C LEU A 38 -2.34 -5.27 -4.99
N HIS A 39 -1.22 -4.83 -5.58
CA HIS A 39 -0.03 -5.65 -5.73
C HIS A 39 0.88 -5.70 -4.50
N LYS A 40 0.50 -5.00 -3.42
CA LYS A 40 1.15 -5.12 -2.11
C LYS A 40 0.46 -6.22 -1.30
N TRP A 41 -0.37 -5.83 -0.32
CA TRP A 41 -0.86 -6.76 0.69
C TRP A 41 -1.97 -7.72 0.19
N LEU A 42 -2.54 -7.46 -0.99
CA LEU A 42 -3.47 -8.38 -1.66
C LEU A 42 -2.79 -9.33 -2.66
N SER A 43 -1.46 -9.24 -2.80
CA SER A 43 -0.64 -10.16 -3.61
C SER A 43 -1.09 -10.29 -5.07
N VAL A 44 -1.75 -9.26 -5.63
CA VAL A 44 -2.02 -9.21 -7.07
C VAL A 44 -0.68 -9.04 -7.81
N PRO A 45 -0.40 -9.75 -8.91
CA PRO A 45 0.87 -9.56 -9.63
C PRO A 45 1.11 -8.11 -10.04
N TYR A 46 2.36 -7.65 -9.97
CA TYR A 46 2.74 -6.29 -10.39
C TYR A 46 2.41 -6.01 -11.87
N GLU A 47 2.19 -4.76 -12.26
CA GLU A 47 1.82 -3.60 -11.43
C GLU A 47 0.30 -3.52 -11.25
N CYS A 48 -0.18 -3.08 -10.09
CA CYS A 48 -1.62 -2.95 -9.83
C CYS A 48 -1.91 -1.90 -8.75
N GLY A 49 -1.73 -0.63 -9.07
CA GLY A 49 -2.21 0.49 -8.25
C GLY A 49 -3.68 0.80 -8.54
N CYS A 50 -4.37 1.38 -7.56
CA CYS A 50 -5.76 1.79 -7.67
C CYS A 50 -5.94 3.15 -6.98
N ILE A 51 -6.79 3.99 -7.55
CA ILE A 51 -7.26 5.22 -6.92
C ILE A 51 -8.79 5.18 -6.87
N LEU A 52 -9.35 5.59 -5.74
CA LEU A 52 -10.75 5.90 -5.57
C LEU A 52 -10.88 7.40 -5.35
N VAL A 53 -11.74 8.05 -6.12
CA VAL A 53 -12.05 9.48 -5.99
C VAL A 53 -13.53 9.61 -5.66
N ARG A 54 -13.85 10.37 -4.61
CA ARG A 54 -15.21 10.52 -4.09
C ARG A 54 -16.14 11.18 -5.12
N ASP A 55 -15.66 12.24 -5.75
CA ASP A 55 -16.38 12.93 -6.81
C ASP A 55 -16.01 12.32 -8.17
N GLY A 56 -16.85 11.40 -8.65
CA GLY A 56 -16.67 10.74 -9.94
C GLY A 56 -16.81 11.70 -11.13
N GLN A 57 -17.63 12.75 -11.01
CA GLN A 57 -17.82 13.72 -12.10
C GLN A 57 -16.61 14.64 -12.22
N LEU A 58 -16.09 15.13 -11.08
CA LEU A 58 -14.85 15.89 -11.06
C LEU A 58 -13.69 15.05 -11.59
N HIS A 59 -13.58 13.78 -11.15
CA HIS A 59 -12.54 12.89 -11.64
C HIS A 59 -12.62 12.71 -13.16
N GLN A 60 -13.81 12.42 -13.69
CA GLN A 60 -14.03 12.24 -15.11
C GLN A 60 -13.72 13.52 -15.91
N SER A 61 -14.34 14.64 -15.53
CA SER A 61 -14.21 15.91 -16.25
C SER A 61 -12.78 16.46 -16.28
N THR A 62 -11.97 16.10 -15.28
CA THR A 62 -10.55 16.48 -15.20
C THR A 62 -9.71 15.83 -16.30
N PHE A 63 -9.99 14.56 -16.65
CA PHE A 63 -9.19 13.81 -17.61
C PHE A 63 -9.87 13.59 -18.96
N ALA A 64 -11.19 13.76 -19.04
CA ALA A 64 -11.97 13.61 -20.26
C ALA A 64 -11.34 14.41 -21.41
N GLN A 65 -11.10 13.71 -22.53
CA GLN A 65 -10.55 14.30 -23.75
C GLN A 65 -11.61 14.31 -24.85
N PRO A 66 -12.54 15.29 -24.86
CA PRO A 66 -13.63 15.34 -25.84
C PRO A 66 -13.17 15.57 -27.29
N ALA A 67 -11.87 15.84 -27.53
CA ALA A 67 -11.32 16.31 -28.80
C ALA A 67 -10.31 15.35 -29.46
N VAL A 68 -10.35 14.05 -29.17
CA VAL A 68 -9.48 13.09 -29.87
C VAL A 68 -10.07 12.82 -31.27
N SER A 69 -9.65 13.60 -32.26
CA SER A 69 -10.20 13.60 -33.63
C SER A 69 -10.13 12.26 -34.36
N TYR A 70 -9.29 11.33 -33.91
CA TYR A 70 -9.18 9.98 -34.48
C TYR A 70 -10.05 8.93 -33.76
N LEU A 71 -10.67 9.27 -32.63
CA LEU A 71 -11.60 8.40 -31.91
C LEU A 71 -13.02 8.89 -32.14
N THR A 72 -13.61 8.48 -33.25
CA THR A 72 -15.01 8.79 -33.56
C THR A 72 -15.93 7.88 -32.75
N LEU A 73 -16.68 8.46 -31.83
CA LEU A 73 -17.79 7.79 -31.18
C LEU A 73 -18.97 7.73 -32.17
N MET A 74 -19.40 6.53 -32.52
CA MET A 74 -20.54 6.32 -33.42
C MET A 74 -21.80 6.00 -32.59
N ASP A 75 -22.87 6.76 -32.81
CA ASP A 75 -24.18 6.46 -32.21
C ASP A 75 -24.70 5.11 -32.75
N GLY A 76 -25.03 4.18 -31.85
CA GLY A 76 -25.61 2.86 -32.19
C GLY A 76 -24.63 1.68 -32.30
N GLY A 77 -23.33 1.88 -32.07
CA GLY A 77 -22.33 0.79 -31.98
C GLY A 77 -22.16 0.22 -30.55
N TYR A 78 -21.36 -0.84 -30.40
CA TYR A 78 -20.86 -1.34 -29.10
C TYR A 78 -19.79 -0.44 -28.46
N THR A 79 -19.47 0.69 -29.09
CA THR A 79 -18.69 1.75 -28.46
C THR A 79 -19.48 2.30 -27.29
N PRO A 80 -18.85 2.59 -26.14
CA PRO A 80 -19.60 3.01 -24.97
C PRO A 80 -20.50 4.18 -25.33
N SER A 81 -21.81 3.96 -25.19
CA SER A 81 -22.81 4.94 -25.56
C SER A 81 -22.71 6.17 -24.64
N LYS A 82 -23.30 7.31 -25.03
CA LYS A 82 -23.36 8.51 -24.16
C LYS A 82 -23.90 8.10 -22.77
N GLY A 83 -23.03 8.17 -21.76
CA GLY A 83 -23.34 7.77 -20.37
C GLY A 83 -22.59 6.53 -19.86
N GLU A 84 -21.85 5.82 -20.72
CA GLU A 84 -20.98 4.72 -20.31
C GLU A 84 -19.56 5.19 -19.95
N TYR A 85 -18.90 4.46 -19.04
CA TYR A 85 -17.58 4.82 -18.52
C TYR A 85 -16.47 4.61 -19.56
N PHE A 86 -16.00 5.69 -20.19
CA PHE A 86 -14.73 5.69 -20.90
C PHE A 86 -13.58 5.77 -19.88
N PHE A 87 -12.92 4.64 -19.61
CA PHE A 87 -11.85 4.60 -18.59
C PHE A 87 -10.64 5.49 -18.89
N SER A 88 -10.47 5.92 -20.16
CA SER A 88 -9.49 6.95 -20.55
C SER A 88 -9.82 8.33 -19.99
N ASP A 89 -11.09 8.59 -19.67
CA ASP A 89 -11.54 9.85 -19.05
C ASP A 89 -11.28 9.88 -17.54
N TYR A 90 -10.61 8.86 -16.98
CA TYR A 90 -10.31 8.74 -15.55
C TYR A 90 -8.80 8.64 -15.28
N GLY A 91 -7.98 9.07 -16.24
CA GLY A 91 -6.53 9.09 -16.09
C GLY A 91 -5.84 9.61 -17.33
N LEU A 92 -4.50 9.60 -17.29
CA LEU A 92 -3.67 10.11 -18.40
C LEU A 92 -3.52 9.09 -19.53
N GLU A 93 -3.74 7.81 -19.26
CA GLU A 93 -3.55 6.72 -20.22
C GLU A 93 -4.78 6.54 -21.11
N LEU A 94 -4.59 6.66 -22.43
CA LEU A 94 -5.59 6.26 -23.41
C LEU A 94 -5.56 4.74 -23.63
N SER A 95 -4.43 4.24 -24.13
CA SER A 95 -4.17 2.80 -24.27
C SER A 95 -3.60 2.26 -22.96
N ARG A 96 -4.22 1.21 -22.39
CA ARG A 96 -3.80 0.65 -21.10
C ARG A 96 -4.02 -0.86 -20.99
N ASN A 97 -3.26 -1.49 -20.11
CA ASN A 97 -3.38 -2.93 -19.81
C ASN A 97 -4.68 -3.27 -19.06
N THR A 98 -5.20 -4.49 -19.26
CA THR A 98 -6.38 -5.01 -18.57
C THR A 98 -6.09 -5.49 -17.14
N LYS A 99 -5.68 -4.54 -16.27
CA LYS A 99 -5.33 -4.82 -14.85
C LYS A 99 -6.52 -5.37 -14.04
N ALA A 100 -7.75 -5.07 -14.44
CA ALA A 100 -8.95 -5.49 -13.74
C ALA A 100 -9.15 -7.01 -13.70
N VAL A 101 -8.74 -7.75 -14.74
CA VAL A 101 -8.95 -9.21 -14.82
C VAL A 101 -8.18 -9.94 -13.72
N LYS A 102 -6.89 -9.61 -13.53
CA LYS A 102 -6.09 -10.24 -12.47
C LYS A 102 -6.61 -9.91 -11.07
N VAL A 103 -7.11 -8.69 -10.85
CA VAL A 103 -7.75 -8.29 -9.59
C VAL A 103 -9.02 -9.11 -9.36
N TRP A 104 -9.90 -9.15 -10.36
CA TRP A 104 -11.16 -9.88 -10.28
C TRP A 104 -10.93 -11.37 -10.01
N MET A 105 -10.04 -12.02 -10.75
CA MET A 105 -9.69 -13.43 -10.52
C MET A 105 -9.15 -13.66 -9.11
N THR A 106 -8.26 -12.80 -8.62
CA THR A 106 -7.69 -12.88 -7.26
C THR A 106 -8.79 -12.79 -6.19
N LEU A 107 -9.68 -11.80 -6.31
CA LEU A 107 -10.77 -11.61 -5.36
C LEU A 107 -11.82 -12.72 -5.44
N LYS A 108 -12.14 -13.23 -6.64
CA LYS A 108 -13.07 -14.35 -6.82
C LYS A 108 -12.52 -15.66 -6.28
N THR A 109 -11.20 -15.86 -6.36
CA THR A 109 -10.55 -17.09 -5.89
C THR A 109 -10.42 -17.09 -4.37
N TYR A 110 -10.05 -15.96 -3.76
CA TYR A 110 -9.68 -15.93 -2.34
C TYR A 110 -10.69 -15.21 -1.43
N GLY A 111 -11.39 -14.20 -1.95
CA GLY A 111 -12.29 -13.34 -1.17
C GLY A 111 -11.57 -12.42 -0.19
N PHE A 112 -12.22 -11.33 0.20
CA PHE A 112 -11.66 -10.35 1.15
C PHE A 112 -11.45 -10.92 2.55
N GLU A 113 -12.30 -11.85 3.00
CA GLU A 113 -12.18 -12.46 4.33
C GLU A 113 -10.85 -13.21 4.50
N ARG A 114 -10.36 -13.90 3.45
CA ARG A 114 -9.07 -14.59 3.52
C ARG A 114 -7.91 -13.62 3.60
N PHE A 115 -7.94 -12.55 2.81
CA PHE A 115 -6.93 -11.50 2.86
C PHE A 115 -6.91 -10.81 4.22
N GLY A 116 -8.08 -10.47 4.78
CA GLY A 116 -8.18 -9.92 6.13
C GLY A 116 -7.47 -10.80 7.17
N ARG A 117 -7.67 -12.12 7.13
CA ARG A 117 -6.97 -13.06 8.03
C ARG A 117 -5.46 -13.09 7.84
N ILE A 118 -4.97 -13.04 6.59
CA ILE A 118 -3.53 -13.00 6.30
C ILE A 118 -2.92 -11.70 6.82
N MET A 119 -3.60 -10.57 6.61
CA MET A 119 -3.17 -9.26 7.10
C MET A 119 -3.08 -9.27 8.63
N GLU A 120 -4.12 -9.76 9.28
CA GLU A 120 -4.14 -9.96 10.73
C GLU A 120 -2.97 -10.81 11.23
N GLN A 121 -2.70 -11.95 10.57
CA GLN A 121 -1.56 -12.80 10.92
C GLN A 121 -0.22 -12.07 10.76
N ASN A 122 -0.03 -11.29 9.70
CA ASN A 122 1.19 -10.51 9.50
C ASN A 122 1.37 -9.44 10.59
N VAL A 123 0.28 -8.78 11.00
CA VAL A 123 0.32 -7.82 12.13
C VAL A 123 0.69 -8.53 13.43
N ASP A 124 0.11 -9.70 13.70
CA ASP A 124 0.41 -10.45 14.93
C ASP A 124 1.87 -10.93 14.95
N GLN A 125 2.43 -11.31 13.80
CA GLN A 125 3.85 -11.64 13.64
C GLN A 125 4.76 -10.44 13.91
N ALA A 126 4.41 -9.26 13.39
CA ALA A 126 5.16 -8.03 13.64
C ALA A 126 5.13 -7.63 15.12
N LEU A 127 3.96 -7.71 15.76
CA LEU A 127 3.81 -7.46 17.19
C LEU A 127 4.55 -8.49 18.03
N TYR A 128 4.57 -9.76 17.62
CA TYR A 128 5.37 -10.79 18.28
C TYR A 128 6.86 -10.50 18.18
N PHE A 129 7.35 -10.13 17.00
CA PHE A 129 8.76 -9.76 16.82
C PHE A 129 9.15 -8.53 17.64
N ALA A 130 8.29 -7.53 17.75
CA ALA A 130 8.51 -6.39 18.63
C ALA A 130 8.64 -6.80 20.11
N ARG A 131 7.81 -7.73 20.60
CA ARG A 131 7.94 -8.27 21.96
C ARG A 131 9.27 -8.98 22.18
N LEU A 132 9.76 -9.72 21.19
CA LEU A 132 11.09 -10.35 21.27
C LEU A 132 12.20 -9.30 21.35
N ILE A 133 12.12 -8.23 20.56
CA ILE A 133 13.07 -7.12 20.64
C ILE A 133 13.08 -6.50 22.04
N GLU A 134 11.91 -6.24 22.62
CA GLU A 134 11.79 -5.66 23.96
C GLU A 134 12.35 -6.60 25.06
N GLN A 135 12.13 -7.91 24.92
CA GLN A 135 12.72 -8.93 25.81
C GLN A 135 14.25 -8.98 25.73
N HIS A 136 14.82 -8.58 24.59
CA HIS A 136 16.26 -8.47 24.35
C HIS A 136 16.73 -7.01 24.29
N SER A 137 16.16 -6.15 25.13
CA SER A 137 16.45 -4.70 25.20
C SER A 137 17.90 -4.34 25.55
N ASN A 138 18.70 -5.30 26.01
CA ASN A 138 20.14 -5.13 26.19
C ASN A 138 20.95 -5.27 24.89
N GLN A 139 20.33 -5.72 23.80
CA GLN A 139 20.98 -5.94 22.51
C GLN A 139 20.25 -5.25 21.36
N PHE A 140 18.95 -5.01 21.50
CA PHE A 140 18.11 -4.40 20.47
C PHE A 140 17.33 -3.23 21.01
N GLU A 141 17.01 -2.32 20.11
CA GLU A 141 16.17 -1.16 20.37
C GLU A 141 15.04 -1.10 19.34
N LEU A 142 13.80 -0.95 19.82
CA LEU A 142 12.65 -0.66 18.98
C LEU A 142 12.59 0.84 18.69
N LEU A 143 12.62 1.21 17.42
CA LEU A 143 12.72 2.61 16.97
C LEU A 143 11.36 3.28 16.75
N ALA A 144 10.30 2.49 16.56
CA ALA A 144 8.95 3.01 16.36
C ALA A 144 7.90 2.02 16.86
N LYS A 145 6.74 2.56 17.27
CA LYS A 145 5.58 1.74 17.64
C LYS A 145 5.09 0.94 16.43
N VAL A 146 5.00 -0.37 16.59
CA VAL A 146 4.43 -1.26 15.57
C VAL A 146 2.92 -1.05 15.50
N THR A 147 2.44 -0.68 14.31
CA THR A 147 1.01 -0.43 14.06
C THR A 147 0.40 -1.44 13.08
N LEU A 148 1.15 -1.84 12.06
CA LEU A 148 0.76 -2.85 11.08
C LEU A 148 1.84 -3.95 11.01
N ASN A 149 2.41 -4.20 9.84
CA ASN A 149 3.33 -5.31 9.57
C ASN A 149 4.80 -4.88 9.41
N ILE A 150 5.17 -3.66 9.81
CA ILE A 150 6.54 -3.15 9.74
C ILE A 150 7.07 -2.93 11.15
N VAL A 151 8.27 -3.46 11.42
CA VAL A 151 8.97 -3.30 12.70
C VAL A 151 10.27 -2.55 12.44
N CYS A 152 10.38 -1.34 12.96
CA CYS A 152 11.60 -0.55 12.89
C CYS A 152 12.42 -0.80 14.15
N PHE A 153 13.60 -1.39 14.00
CA PHE A 153 14.48 -1.74 15.12
C PHE A 153 15.95 -1.64 14.71
N ARG A 154 16.85 -1.66 15.68
CA ARG A 154 18.29 -1.76 15.43
C ARG A 154 18.97 -2.62 16.49
N TYR A 155 20.14 -3.16 16.14
CA TYR A 155 21.06 -3.77 17.08
C TYR A 155 21.92 -2.69 17.74
N ILE A 156 21.99 -2.70 19.06
CA ILE A 156 22.78 -1.75 19.87
C ILE A 156 24.00 -2.41 20.54
N GLY A 157 24.08 -3.74 20.55
CA GLY A 157 25.15 -4.48 21.23
C GLY A 157 25.24 -4.13 22.73
N CYS A 158 26.40 -4.41 23.35
CA CYS A 158 26.65 -4.12 24.77
C CYS A 158 27.34 -2.76 25.02
N GLN A 159 27.24 -1.77 24.12
CA GLN A 159 28.02 -0.51 24.23
C GLN A 159 27.18 0.69 24.74
N SER A 160 27.82 1.56 25.53
CA SER A 160 27.24 2.62 26.36
C SER A 160 27.10 3.98 25.66
N ASN A 161 25.87 4.48 25.51
CA ASN A 161 25.40 5.78 24.98
C ASN A 161 26.36 7.01 25.05
N THR A 162 27.18 7.24 24.03
CA THR A 162 27.78 8.55 23.71
C THR A 162 27.42 9.01 22.29
N ILE A 163 27.44 10.32 22.01
CA ILE A 163 26.94 10.90 20.74
C ILE A 163 27.71 10.38 19.51
N ASP A 164 29.04 10.23 19.61
CA ASP A 164 29.88 9.65 18.55
C ASP A 164 29.51 8.19 18.19
N GLN A 165 28.73 7.51 19.05
CA GLN A 165 28.32 6.13 18.80
C GLN A 165 27.12 6.01 17.88
N HIS A 166 26.28 7.04 17.72
CA HIS A 166 25.07 6.90 16.89
C HIS A 166 25.43 6.66 15.41
N ASP A 167 26.41 7.40 14.90
CA ASP A 167 26.94 7.20 13.55
C ASP A 167 27.63 5.85 13.39
N MET A 168 28.36 5.41 14.41
CA MET A 168 29.00 4.09 14.43
C MET A 168 27.95 2.96 14.43
N LEU A 169 26.88 3.09 15.23
CA LEU A 169 25.76 2.15 15.26
C LEU A 169 25.02 2.10 13.92
N ASN A 170 24.79 3.25 13.28
CA ASN A 170 24.16 3.30 11.96
C ASN A 170 25.03 2.62 10.90
N LYS A 171 26.34 2.89 10.89
CA LYS A 171 27.31 2.21 10.00
C LYS A 171 27.33 0.70 10.25
N PHE A 172 27.35 0.29 11.51
CA PHE A 172 27.32 -1.12 11.89
C PHE A 172 26.04 -1.82 11.42
N ASN A 173 24.86 -1.27 11.72
CA ASN A 173 23.58 -1.87 11.33
C ASN A 173 23.43 -1.94 9.80
N LYS A 174 23.94 -0.94 9.07
CA LYS A 174 24.01 -0.98 7.60
C LYS A 174 24.89 -2.12 7.10
N HIS A 175 26.08 -2.29 7.69
CA HIS A 175 26.99 -3.39 7.32
C HIS A 175 26.42 -4.76 7.69
N LEU A 176 25.76 -4.88 8.84
CA LEU A 176 25.05 -6.08 9.28
C LEU A 176 23.97 -6.47 8.26
N LEU A 177 23.15 -5.51 7.82
CA LEU A 177 22.12 -5.75 6.81
C LEU A 177 22.71 -6.27 5.48
N ILE A 178 23.76 -5.61 4.97
CA ILE A 178 24.45 -6.04 3.74
C ILE A 178 25.01 -7.46 3.91
N THR A 179 25.63 -7.75 5.04
CA THR A 179 26.20 -9.08 5.33
C THR A 179 25.13 -10.17 5.36
N LEU A 180 23.94 -9.90 5.92
CA LEU A 180 22.82 -10.85 5.93
C LEU A 180 22.32 -11.15 4.51
N GLN A 181 22.26 -10.12 3.65
CA GLN A 181 21.86 -10.24 2.25
C GLN A 181 22.89 -11.02 1.42
N GLU A 182 24.17 -10.68 1.54
CA GLU A 182 25.27 -11.35 0.82
C GLU A 182 25.40 -12.82 1.21
N ARG A 183 25.08 -13.17 2.46
CA ARG A 183 25.05 -14.55 2.95
C ARG A 183 23.76 -15.30 2.61
N GLY A 184 22.77 -14.64 2.02
CA GLY A 184 21.47 -15.24 1.71
C GLY A 184 20.67 -15.67 2.94
N ILE A 185 20.95 -15.09 4.11
CA ILE A 185 20.25 -15.43 5.36
C ILE A 185 18.86 -14.80 5.37
N ALA A 186 18.79 -13.51 5.00
CA ALA A 186 17.54 -12.78 4.90
C ALA A 186 17.71 -11.52 4.04
N VAL A 187 16.61 -11.09 3.43
CA VAL A 187 16.45 -9.74 2.89
C VAL A 187 15.53 -9.01 3.86
N VAL A 188 16.14 -8.24 4.75
CA VAL A 188 15.49 -7.57 5.90
C VAL A 188 15.28 -6.09 5.60
#